data_AF-A0A7Y5ISD7-F1
#
_entry.id   AF-A0A7Y5ISD7-F1
#
_cell.length_a   1.000
_cell.length_b   1.000
_cell.length_c   1.000
_cell.angle_alpha   90.00
_cell.angle_beta   90.00
_cell.angle_gamma   90.00
#
_symmetry.space_group_name_H-M   'P 1'
#
loop_
_entity.id
_entity.type
_entity.pdbx_description
1 polymer ?
#
loop_
_entity_poly.entity_id
_entity_poly.type
_entity_poly.pdbx_seq_one_letter_code
_entity_poly.pdbx_strand_id
1 'polypeptide(L)'
;MHNPLADPQAMITRHHARFTVLTPQLIRMEWSANQRFVDEPSLVFLDRRLPVAQFEVRTEGKWLHLQTEKLLLRYKESKDKFTKENLEISFELNGKRVAWQPGKRDKSNLLGTTRTLDAVSGATQLEPGLLSRKGWALVDDSKRPLFDDSAWPWVKSRPQGEQQDWYFFGYGHDYQQAVYDFTRVAGKIPMPPRFAFGAWWSRYWAYTDQELRQIVEEFEQHNVPLDVLVIDMDWHLTFNLRWWNKRVDQAGQRMGWTGYTWDKNLFPDPTAFLGWLARKGLKKTLNLHPASGVLPHEARYEEMARAMNIDPATRQHVPFDIANKAFAEN
;
A
#
# COMPACT_ATOMS: atom_id res chain seq x y z
N MET A 1 0.50 -16.03 7.28
CA MET A 1 1.79 -15.86 6.59
C MET A 1 1.52 -15.84 5.10
N HIS A 2 2.07 -14.86 4.40
CA HIS A 2 2.01 -14.80 2.94
C HIS A 2 2.92 -15.87 2.33
N ASN A 3 2.55 -16.42 1.18
CA ASN A 3 3.32 -17.43 0.47
C ASN A 3 3.64 -16.97 -0.96
N PRO A 4 4.81 -16.34 -1.16
CA PRO A 4 5.15 -15.67 -2.42
C PRO A 4 5.59 -16.64 -3.53
N LEU A 5 5.93 -17.88 -3.18
CA LEU A 5 6.35 -18.93 -4.11
C LEU A 5 5.13 -19.62 -4.71
N ALA A 6 4.94 -19.49 -6.03
CA ALA A 6 3.87 -20.18 -6.71
C ALA A 6 4.04 -21.70 -6.64
N ASP A 7 2.92 -22.43 -6.76
CA ASP A 7 3.00 -23.88 -6.90
C ASP A 7 3.71 -24.24 -8.21
N PRO A 8 4.74 -25.11 -8.20
CA PRO A 8 5.44 -25.51 -9.42
C PRO A 8 4.54 -26.05 -10.52
N GLN A 9 3.42 -26.69 -10.17
CA GLN A 9 2.47 -27.21 -11.15
C GLN A 9 1.66 -26.10 -11.85
N ALA A 10 1.64 -24.89 -11.30
CA ALA A 10 1.01 -23.72 -11.91
C ALA A 10 1.98 -22.92 -12.81
N MET A 11 3.25 -23.31 -12.88
CA MET A 11 4.30 -22.56 -13.59
C MET A 11 4.71 -23.22 -14.91
N ILE A 12 4.82 -22.40 -15.96
CA ILE A 12 5.28 -22.79 -17.28
C ILE A 12 6.43 -21.89 -17.68
N THR A 13 7.63 -22.46 -17.86
CA THR A 13 8.81 -21.72 -18.32
C THR A 13 9.11 -22.03 -19.79
N ARG A 14 9.41 -20.98 -20.56
CA ARG A 14 9.88 -21.02 -21.95
C ARG A 14 11.03 -20.03 -22.13
N HIS A 15 12.26 -20.53 -21.94
CA HIS A 15 13.48 -19.75 -22.01
C HIS A 15 13.42 -18.44 -21.21
N HIS A 16 13.22 -17.30 -21.88
CA HIS A 16 13.18 -15.98 -21.27
C HIS A 16 11.83 -15.63 -20.62
N ALA A 17 10.78 -16.44 -20.83
CA ALA A 17 9.46 -16.19 -20.29
C ALA A 17 9.03 -17.23 -19.25
N ARG A 18 8.32 -16.79 -18.20
CA ARG A 18 7.63 -17.64 -17.23
C ARG A 18 6.18 -17.21 -17.10
N PHE A 19 5.26 -18.15 -17.19
CA PHE A 19 3.83 -17.94 -16.98
C PHE A 19 3.41 -18.67 -15.71
N THR A 20 2.67 -18.00 -14.84
CA THR A 20 2.09 -18.62 -13.64
C THR A 20 0.59 -18.46 -13.67
N VAL A 21 -0.13 -19.59 -13.72
CA VAL A 21 -1.61 -19.60 -13.68
C VAL A 21 -2.05 -19.50 -12.23
N LEU A 22 -2.44 -18.31 -11.80
CA LEU A 22 -2.83 -18.05 -10.40
C LEU A 22 -4.30 -18.40 -10.17
N THR A 23 -5.15 -18.07 -11.15
CA THR A 23 -6.58 -18.44 -11.17
C THR A 23 -6.99 -18.69 -12.64
N PRO A 24 -8.20 -19.21 -12.91
CA PRO A 24 -8.67 -19.30 -14.28
C PRO A 24 -8.66 -17.96 -15.05
N GLN A 25 -8.75 -16.82 -14.36
CA GLN A 25 -8.86 -15.47 -14.95
C GLN A 25 -7.60 -14.61 -14.73
N LEU A 26 -6.60 -15.12 -14.01
CA LEU A 26 -5.39 -14.39 -13.64
C LEU A 26 -4.13 -15.18 -13.99
N ILE A 27 -3.34 -14.62 -14.88
CA ILE A 27 -2.02 -15.15 -15.25
C ILE A 27 -0.96 -14.10 -14.95
N ARG A 28 0.06 -14.48 -14.16
CA ARG A 28 1.30 -13.72 -14.06
C ARG A 28 2.22 -14.10 -15.22
N MET A 29 2.84 -13.12 -15.84
CA MET A 29 3.71 -13.26 -16.99
C MET A 29 5.01 -12.52 -16.69
N GLU A 30 6.10 -13.24 -16.67
CA GLU A 30 7.43 -12.69 -16.46
C GLU A 30 8.26 -12.89 -17.71
N TRP A 31 9.04 -11.86 -18.06
CA TRP A 31 10.11 -11.98 -19.03
C TRP A 31 11.41 -11.49 -18.41
N SER A 32 12.52 -12.18 -18.67
CA SER A 32 13.82 -11.83 -18.11
C SER A 32 14.95 -12.07 -19.11
N ALA A 33 15.76 -11.05 -19.36
CA ALA A 33 16.89 -11.12 -20.28
C ALA A 33 17.93 -12.18 -19.88
N ASN A 34 18.12 -12.39 -18.57
CA ASN A 34 19.10 -13.34 -18.03
C ASN A 34 18.45 -14.64 -17.50
N GLN A 35 17.15 -14.86 -17.78
CA GLN A 35 16.38 -16.03 -17.35
C GLN A 35 16.32 -16.20 -15.82
N ARG A 36 16.53 -15.12 -15.07
CA ARG A 36 16.28 -15.06 -13.62
C ARG A 36 14.93 -14.40 -13.40
N PHE A 37 14.01 -15.13 -12.79
CA PHE A 37 12.65 -14.68 -12.48
C PHE A 37 12.54 -14.24 -11.03
N VAL A 38 11.48 -13.50 -10.68
CA VAL A 38 11.30 -12.92 -9.35
C VAL A 38 10.27 -13.74 -8.58
N ASP A 39 10.72 -14.35 -7.50
CA ASP A 39 9.87 -15.16 -6.62
C ASP A 39 9.50 -14.43 -5.33
N GLU A 40 10.25 -13.39 -4.98
CA GLU A 40 9.97 -12.57 -3.81
C GLU A 40 8.62 -11.84 -3.94
N PRO A 41 7.91 -11.58 -2.83
CA PRO A 41 6.71 -10.78 -2.85
C PRO A 41 7.05 -9.32 -3.20
N SER A 42 6.16 -8.64 -3.91
CA SER A 42 6.26 -7.20 -4.15
C SER A 42 5.39 -6.42 -3.19
N LEU A 43 5.50 -5.08 -3.19
CA LEU A 43 4.59 -4.23 -2.42
C LEU A 43 3.10 -4.43 -2.76
N VAL A 44 2.79 -5.00 -3.93
CA VAL A 44 1.40 -5.21 -4.37
C VAL A 44 1.01 -6.69 -4.33
N PHE A 45 1.89 -7.61 -4.73
CA PHE A 45 1.58 -9.03 -4.83
C PHE A 45 2.41 -9.83 -3.84
N LEU A 46 1.76 -10.22 -2.74
CA LEU A 46 2.34 -10.89 -1.58
C LEU A 46 2.25 -12.42 -1.68
N ASP A 47 1.20 -12.92 -2.33
CA ASP A 47 0.82 -14.33 -2.36
C ASP A 47 0.77 -14.85 -3.80
N ARG A 48 1.37 -16.03 -4.03
CA ARG A 48 1.30 -16.74 -5.32
C ARG A 48 1.03 -18.24 -5.17
N ARG A 49 1.13 -18.79 -3.95
CA ARG A 49 0.76 -20.18 -3.70
C ARG A 49 -0.74 -20.36 -3.52
N LEU A 50 -1.43 -20.56 -4.64
CA LEU A 50 -2.86 -20.82 -4.70
C LEU A 50 -3.14 -22.28 -5.09
N PRO A 51 -4.35 -22.83 -4.81
CA PRO A 51 -4.79 -24.06 -5.45
C PRO A 51 -4.62 -23.99 -6.96
N VAL A 52 -3.95 -24.99 -7.53
CA VAL A 52 -3.60 -25.04 -8.95
C VAL A 52 -4.89 -25.08 -9.78
N ALA A 53 -5.13 -24.03 -10.56
CA ALA A 53 -6.24 -24.00 -11.49
C ALA A 53 -6.03 -25.05 -12.60
N GLN A 54 -7.10 -25.60 -13.16
CA GLN A 54 -7.00 -26.47 -14.32
C GLN A 54 -6.61 -25.65 -15.55
N PHE A 55 -5.59 -26.12 -16.28
CA PHE A 55 -5.18 -25.56 -17.56
C PHE A 55 -4.50 -26.62 -18.42
N GLU A 56 -4.51 -26.38 -19.73
CA GLU A 56 -3.78 -27.16 -20.73
C GLU A 56 -2.66 -26.32 -21.34
N VAL A 57 -1.55 -26.98 -21.67
CA VAL A 57 -0.45 -26.38 -22.40
C VAL A 57 -0.18 -27.19 -23.66
N ARG A 58 -0.20 -26.52 -24.81
CA ARG A 58 0.19 -27.10 -26.10
C ARG A 58 1.31 -26.28 -26.70
N THR A 59 2.20 -26.93 -27.43
CA THR A 59 3.32 -26.25 -28.11
C THR A 59 3.31 -26.65 -29.58
N GLU A 60 3.27 -25.65 -30.46
CA GLU A 60 3.23 -25.82 -31.91
C GLU A 60 4.35 -24.96 -32.53
N GLY A 61 5.46 -25.61 -32.88
CA GLY A 61 6.68 -24.91 -33.28
C GLY A 61 7.19 -24.00 -32.16
N LYS A 62 7.28 -22.69 -32.43
CA LYS A 62 7.69 -21.67 -31.43
C LYS A 62 6.53 -21.10 -30.62
N TRP A 63 5.30 -21.55 -30.86
CA TRP A 63 4.12 -21.04 -30.17
C TRP A 63 3.76 -21.90 -28.97
N LEU A 64 3.67 -21.26 -27.80
CA LEU A 64 3.06 -21.76 -26.59
C LEU A 64 1.58 -21.36 -26.59
N HIS A 65 0.70 -22.34 -26.38
CA HIS A 65 -0.73 -22.14 -26.17
C HIS A 65 -1.06 -22.61 -24.76
N LEU A 66 -1.43 -21.69 -23.87
CA LEU A 66 -1.86 -21.95 -22.51
C LEU A 66 -3.35 -21.64 -22.41
N GLN A 67 -4.16 -22.65 -22.12
CA GLN A 67 -5.62 -22.55 -22.03
C GLN A 67 -6.08 -22.86 -20.61
N THR A 68 -6.66 -21.89 -19.92
CA THR A 68 -7.44 -22.10 -18.68
C THR A 68 -8.93 -22.24 -19.01
N GLU A 69 -9.80 -22.34 -18.02
CA GLU A 69 -11.26 -22.27 -18.24
C GLU A 69 -11.69 -20.94 -18.90
N LYS A 70 -11.01 -19.81 -18.59
CA LYS A 70 -11.47 -18.47 -19.01
C LYS A 70 -10.53 -17.78 -20.00
N LEU A 71 -9.27 -18.18 -20.08
CA LEU A 71 -8.22 -17.52 -20.85
C LEU A 71 -7.55 -18.46 -21.84
N LEU A 72 -7.26 -17.94 -23.03
CA LEU A 72 -6.32 -18.53 -23.98
C LEU A 72 -5.14 -17.56 -24.16
N LEU A 73 -4.00 -17.88 -23.58
CA LEU A 73 -2.74 -17.18 -23.80
C LEU A 73 -1.96 -17.85 -24.94
N ARG A 74 -1.54 -17.06 -25.92
CA ARG A 74 -0.66 -17.46 -27.01
C ARG A 74 0.62 -16.65 -26.93
N TYR A 75 1.74 -17.34 -26.86
CA TYR A 75 3.06 -16.72 -26.78
C TYR A 75 4.00 -17.33 -27.83
N LYS A 76 4.62 -16.48 -28.66
CA LYS A 76 5.69 -16.88 -29.55
C LYS A 76 7.01 -16.69 -28.83
N GLU A 77 7.74 -17.77 -28.61
CA GLU A 77 9.03 -17.71 -27.95
C GLU A 77 9.98 -16.71 -28.61
N SER A 78 10.47 -15.76 -27.81
CA SER A 78 11.37 -14.70 -28.26
C SER A 78 12.41 -14.36 -27.21
N LYS A 79 13.55 -13.84 -27.68
CA LYS A 79 14.55 -13.15 -26.85
C LYS A 79 14.13 -11.72 -26.52
N ASP A 80 13.07 -11.22 -27.12
CA ASP A 80 12.52 -9.90 -26.83
C ASP A 80 11.47 -9.98 -25.71
N LYS A 81 11.26 -8.83 -25.05
CA LYS A 81 10.14 -8.56 -24.14
C LYS A 81 8.79 -8.93 -24.75
N PHE A 82 7.76 -9.02 -23.91
CA PHE A 82 6.38 -9.15 -24.38
C PHE A 82 5.96 -7.96 -25.23
N THR A 83 5.58 -8.23 -26.47
CA THR A 83 5.08 -7.26 -27.46
C THR A 83 3.79 -7.78 -28.10
N LYS A 84 3.11 -6.93 -28.87
CA LYS A 84 1.90 -7.31 -29.61
C LYS A 84 2.16 -8.40 -30.68
N GLU A 85 3.41 -8.55 -31.12
CA GLU A 85 3.82 -9.55 -32.11
C GLU A 85 4.04 -10.94 -31.51
N ASN A 86 4.34 -11.02 -30.21
CA ASN A 86 4.71 -12.28 -29.56
C ASN A 86 3.77 -12.71 -28.43
N LEU A 87 2.84 -11.86 -27.98
CA LEU A 87 1.91 -12.20 -26.89
C LEU A 87 0.49 -11.74 -27.22
N GLU A 88 -0.45 -12.66 -27.07
CA GLU A 88 -1.89 -12.42 -27.19
C GLU A 88 -2.64 -13.21 -26.11
N ILE A 89 -3.64 -12.60 -25.49
CA ILE A 89 -4.55 -13.29 -24.54
C ILE A 89 -5.98 -13.09 -25.01
N SER A 90 -6.70 -14.18 -25.25
CA SER A 90 -8.11 -14.18 -25.61
C SER A 90 -8.98 -14.64 -24.45
N PHE A 91 -10.15 -14.03 -24.31
CA PHE A 91 -11.13 -14.32 -23.26
C PHE A 91 -12.55 -14.00 -23.76
N GLU A 92 -13.56 -14.44 -23.02
CA GLU A 92 -14.95 -14.16 -23.35
C GLU A 92 -15.41 -12.81 -22.77
N LEU A 93 -16.11 -12.02 -23.59
CA LEU A 93 -16.77 -10.78 -23.21
C LEU A 93 -18.13 -10.72 -23.91
N ASN A 94 -19.22 -10.75 -23.15
CA ASN A 94 -20.60 -10.73 -23.67
C ASN A 94 -20.87 -11.82 -24.74
N GLY A 95 -20.49 -13.08 -24.46
CA GLY A 95 -20.69 -14.18 -25.41
C GLY A 95 -19.77 -14.16 -26.63
N LYS A 96 -18.83 -13.21 -26.70
CA LYS A 96 -17.88 -13.07 -27.83
C LYS A 96 -16.45 -13.21 -27.35
N ARG A 97 -15.65 -13.95 -28.11
CA ARG A 97 -14.20 -14.00 -27.89
C ARG A 97 -13.58 -12.66 -28.29
N VAL A 98 -12.83 -12.06 -27.37
CA VAL A 98 -12.04 -10.85 -27.60
C VAL A 98 -10.57 -11.14 -27.28
N ALA A 99 -9.67 -10.42 -27.93
CA ALA A 99 -8.22 -10.56 -27.73
C ALA A 99 -7.62 -9.29 -27.15
N TRP A 100 -6.63 -9.47 -26.28
CA TRP A 100 -5.74 -8.45 -25.74
C TRP A 100 -4.30 -8.72 -26.19
N GLN A 101 -3.56 -7.64 -26.43
CA GLN A 101 -2.15 -7.68 -26.81
C GLN A 101 -1.41 -6.55 -26.08
N PRO A 102 -0.11 -6.71 -25.79
CA PRO A 102 0.70 -5.65 -25.17
C PRO A 102 0.57 -4.30 -25.88
N GLY A 103 0.46 -3.23 -25.10
CA GLY A 103 0.27 -1.86 -25.60
C GLY A 103 -1.17 -1.51 -26.00
N LYS A 104 -2.13 -2.44 -25.93
CA LYS A 104 -3.55 -2.13 -26.14
C LYS A 104 -4.04 -1.18 -25.05
N ARG A 105 -4.49 0.02 -25.45
CA ARG A 105 -5.01 1.03 -24.52
C ARG A 105 -6.41 0.67 -24.04
N ASP A 106 -6.67 0.88 -22.75
CA ASP A 106 -8.00 0.76 -22.17
C ASP A 106 -8.59 2.15 -21.89
N LYS A 107 -9.53 2.58 -22.75
CA LYS A 107 -10.28 3.83 -22.57
C LYS A 107 -11.57 3.64 -21.76
N SER A 108 -11.86 2.43 -21.28
CA SER A 108 -13.08 2.11 -20.54
C SER A 108 -12.79 1.53 -19.16
N ASN A 109 -11.56 1.74 -18.67
CA ASN A 109 -11.18 1.49 -17.29
C ASN A 109 -12.05 2.35 -16.36
N LEU A 110 -12.52 1.76 -15.27
CA LEU A 110 -13.37 2.41 -14.27
C LEU A 110 -12.56 3.18 -13.23
N LEU A 111 -11.24 3.28 -13.44
CA LEU A 111 -10.25 3.92 -12.58
C LEU A 111 -10.16 3.26 -11.19
N GLY A 112 -9.16 3.67 -10.43
CA GLY A 112 -8.90 3.22 -9.06
C GLY A 112 -8.86 4.41 -8.12
N THR A 113 -7.81 4.48 -7.31
CA THR A 113 -7.56 5.61 -6.41
C THR A 113 -6.48 6.53 -6.97
N THR A 114 -6.21 7.63 -6.29
CA THR A 114 -4.99 8.41 -6.47
C THR A 114 -4.12 8.27 -5.23
N ARG A 115 -2.80 8.38 -5.38
CA ARG A 115 -1.84 8.17 -4.28
C ARG A 115 -2.05 9.13 -3.11
N THR A 116 -2.38 10.39 -3.38
CA THR A 116 -2.64 11.39 -2.34
C THR A 116 -3.69 12.40 -2.81
N LEU A 117 -4.47 12.90 -1.86
CA LEU A 117 -5.38 14.03 -2.04
C LEU A 117 -4.81 15.32 -1.44
N ASP A 118 -3.56 15.31 -0.97
CA ASP A 118 -2.90 16.51 -0.47
C ASP A 118 -2.90 17.61 -1.53
N ALA A 119 -3.28 18.81 -1.11
CA ALA A 119 -3.45 19.99 -1.97
C ALA A 119 -4.47 19.84 -3.12
N VAL A 120 -5.30 18.78 -3.12
CA VAL A 120 -6.43 18.67 -4.06
C VAL A 120 -7.56 19.58 -3.59
N SER A 121 -7.99 20.47 -4.48
CA SER A 121 -9.21 21.27 -4.32
C SER A 121 -10.22 20.85 -5.39
N GLY A 122 -11.34 20.25 -4.96
CA GLY A 122 -12.37 19.74 -5.86
C GLY A 122 -12.02 18.39 -6.46
N ALA A 123 -12.18 18.25 -7.78
CA ALA A 123 -11.97 16.99 -8.49
C ALA A 123 -10.51 16.78 -8.89
N THR A 124 -10.06 15.52 -8.91
CA THR A 124 -8.72 15.13 -9.36
C THR A 124 -8.77 13.91 -10.26
N GLN A 125 -7.71 13.72 -11.04
CA GLN A 125 -7.55 12.54 -11.89
C GLN A 125 -7.20 11.31 -11.04
N LEU A 126 -7.89 10.20 -11.31
CA LEU A 126 -7.61 8.90 -10.70
C LEU A 126 -6.71 8.06 -11.61
N GLU A 127 -5.92 7.18 -11.00
CA GLU A 127 -5.08 6.22 -11.72
C GLU A 127 -5.93 5.06 -12.28
N PRO A 128 -5.45 4.30 -13.28
CA PRO A 128 -6.14 3.11 -13.74
C PRO A 128 -6.31 2.08 -12.61
N GLY A 129 -7.52 1.54 -12.49
CA GLY A 129 -7.87 0.50 -11.53
C GLY A 129 -7.92 -0.90 -12.16
N LEU A 130 -8.33 -1.88 -11.36
CA LEU A 130 -8.48 -3.27 -11.80
C LEU A 130 -9.71 -3.52 -12.67
N LEU A 131 -10.73 -2.65 -12.58
CA LEU A 131 -12.03 -2.87 -13.23
C LEU A 131 -12.16 -2.06 -14.52
N SER A 132 -12.67 -2.69 -15.57
CA SER A 132 -12.84 -2.10 -16.88
C SER A 132 -14.05 -2.69 -17.61
N ARG A 133 -14.78 -1.86 -18.34
CA ARG A 133 -15.86 -2.35 -19.22
C ARG A 133 -15.35 -3.19 -20.39
N LYS A 134 -14.04 -3.18 -20.66
CA LYS A 134 -13.41 -4.09 -21.63
C LYS A 134 -13.13 -5.47 -21.05
N GLY A 135 -13.32 -5.67 -19.75
CA GLY A 135 -13.24 -6.96 -19.09
C GLY A 135 -11.85 -7.50 -18.87
N TRP A 136 -10.85 -6.63 -18.87
CA TRP A 136 -9.48 -6.97 -18.55
C TRP A 136 -8.77 -5.83 -17.83
N ALA A 137 -7.73 -6.17 -17.07
CA ALA A 137 -6.73 -5.24 -16.57
C ALA A 137 -5.34 -5.85 -16.66
N LEU A 138 -4.34 -5.02 -16.91
CA LEU A 138 -2.93 -5.40 -16.85
C LEU A 138 -2.28 -4.59 -15.73
N VAL A 139 -1.76 -5.25 -14.71
CA VAL A 139 -0.93 -4.62 -13.69
C VAL A 139 0.53 -4.88 -14.02
N ASP A 140 1.26 -3.81 -14.35
CA ASP A 140 2.71 -3.88 -14.54
C ASP A 140 3.41 -3.73 -13.18
N ASP A 141 4.04 -4.81 -12.71
CA ASP A 141 4.74 -4.90 -11.44
C ASP A 141 6.27 -4.81 -11.57
N SER A 142 6.78 -4.64 -12.79
CA SER A 142 8.21 -4.76 -13.14
C SER A 142 9.13 -3.80 -12.39
N LYS A 143 8.60 -2.71 -11.82
CA LYS A 143 9.37 -1.65 -11.14
C LYS A 143 9.08 -1.53 -9.65
N ARG A 144 8.10 -2.28 -9.11
CA ARG A 144 7.74 -2.14 -7.69
C ARG A 144 8.79 -2.80 -6.81
N PRO A 145 9.15 -2.22 -5.64
CA PRO A 145 10.03 -2.85 -4.68
C PRO A 145 9.53 -4.24 -4.24
N LEU A 146 10.47 -5.06 -3.78
CA LEU A 146 10.23 -6.40 -3.24
C LEU A 146 10.35 -6.38 -1.72
N PHE A 147 9.90 -7.45 -1.06
CA PHE A 147 10.32 -7.74 0.31
C PHE A 147 11.39 -8.83 0.34
N ASP A 148 12.29 -8.75 1.32
CA ASP A 148 13.17 -9.86 1.69
C ASP A 148 12.42 -10.96 2.46
N ASP A 149 13.12 -12.05 2.76
CA ASP A 149 12.62 -13.23 3.49
C ASP A 149 13.01 -13.24 4.98
N SER A 150 13.40 -12.08 5.51
CA SER A 150 13.76 -11.97 6.93
C SER A 150 12.53 -12.10 7.85
N ALA A 151 12.76 -12.35 9.16
CA ALA A 151 11.68 -12.51 10.13
C ALA A 151 10.75 -11.29 10.22
N TRP A 152 11.30 -10.10 9.93
CA TRP A 152 10.56 -8.87 9.68
C TRP A 152 10.82 -8.43 8.23
N PRO A 153 9.98 -8.90 7.27
CA PRO A 153 10.21 -8.68 5.84
C PRO A 153 10.39 -7.20 5.52
N TRP A 154 11.49 -6.88 4.84
CA TRP A 154 11.86 -5.49 4.56
C TRP A 154 11.89 -5.17 3.09
N VAL A 155 11.58 -3.91 2.79
CA VAL A 155 11.60 -3.42 1.41
C VAL A 155 13.02 -3.48 0.84
N LYS A 156 13.14 -4.03 -0.37
CA LYS A 156 14.38 -4.10 -1.13
C LYS A 156 14.15 -3.75 -2.60
N SER A 157 15.20 -3.27 -3.25
CA SER A 157 15.19 -3.04 -4.69
C SER A 157 15.06 -4.35 -5.47
N ARG A 158 14.42 -4.30 -6.65
CA ARG A 158 14.44 -5.42 -7.60
C ARG A 158 15.86 -5.68 -8.09
N PRO A 159 16.20 -6.93 -8.46
CA PRO A 159 17.47 -7.23 -9.13
C PRO A 159 17.69 -6.33 -10.35
N GLN A 160 18.94 -5.95 -10.61
CA GLN A 160 19.25 -5.19 -11.83
C GLN A 160 19.10 -6.08 -13.07
N GLY A 161 18.70 -5.47 -14.18
CA GLY A 161 18.54 -6.13 -15.47
C GLY A 161 17.26 -5.74 -16.19
N GLU A 162 17.14 -6.14 -17.46
CA GLU A 162 15.92 -5.96 -18.21
C GLU A 162 14.91 -7.07 -17.90
N GLN A 163 13.75 -6.68 -17.38
CA GLN A 163 12.71 -7.61 -16.94
C GLN A 163 11.32 -7.03 -17.19
N GLN A 164 10.32 -7.91 -17.28
CA GLN A 164 8.90 -7.59 -17.16
C GLN A 164 8.26 -8.54 -16.15
N ASP A 165 7.33 -8.04 -15.36
CA ASP A 165 6.56 -8.78 -14.38
C ASP A 165 5.11 -8.26 -14.41
N TRP A 166 4.25 -8.96 -15.14
CA TRP A 166 2.91 -8.50 -15.48
C TRP A 166 1.85 -9.44 -14.92
N TYR A 167 0.75 -8.89 -14.41
CA TYR A 167 -0.41 -9.65 -13.99
C TYR A 167 -1.58 -9.28 -14.89
N PHE A 168 -2.03 -10.24 -15.69
CA PHE A 168 -3.18 -10.06 -16.57
C PHE A 168 -4.43 -10.66 -15.93
N PHE A 169 -5.41 -9.80 -15.69
CA PHE A 169 -6.74 -10.14 -15.23
C PHE A 169 -7.67 -10.11 -16.45
N GLY A 170 -8.24 -11.24 -16.85
CA GLY A 170 -9.23 -11.33 -17.93
C GLY A 170 -10.53 -11.94 -17.43
N TYR A 171 -11.38 -11.10 -16.85
CA TYR A 171 -12.56 -11.48 -16.10
C TYR A 171 -13.89 -11.25 -16.84
N GLY A 172 -13.85 -10.69 -18.05
CA GLY A 172 -15.07 -10.30 -18.76
C GLY A 172 -15.85 -9.28 -17.94
N HIS A 173 -17.09 -9.56 -17.55
CA HIS A 173 -17.86 -8.69 -16.65
C HIS A 173 -18.02 -9.24 -15.24
N ASP A 174 -17.25 -10.27 -14.87
CA ASP A 174 -17.21 -10.79 -13.51
C ASP A 174 -16.30 -9.93 -12.61
N TYR A 175 -16.76 -8.70 -12.34
CA TYR A 175 -15.99 -7.73 -11.57
C TYR A 175 -15.75 -8.16 -10.12
N GLN A 176 -16.69 -8.93 -9.54
CA GLN A 176 -16.53 -9.46 -8.19
C GLN A 176 -15.40 -10.48 -8.15
N GLN A 177 -15.34 -11.39 -9.12
CA GLN A 177 -14.24 -12.33 -9.23
C GLN A 177 -12.90 -11.63 -9.48
N ALA A 178 -12.85 -10.55 -10.26
CA ALA A 178 -11.63 -9.77 -10.47
C ALA A 178 -11.06 -9.20 -9.16
N VAL A 179 -11.91 -8.59 -8.33
CA VAL A 179 -11.50 -8.07 -7.01
C VAL A 179 -11.13 -9.21 -6.07
N TYR A 180 -11.90 -10.31 -6.08
CA TYR A 180 -11.60 -11.48 -5.26
C TYR A 180 -10.24 -12.10 -5.62
N ASP A 181 -9.98 -12.34 -6.90
CA ASP A 181 -8.70 -12.86 -7.40
C ASP A 181 -7.54 -11.93 -7.04
N PHE A 182 -7.73 -10.61 -7.13
CA PHE A 182 -6.74 -9.65 -6.65
C PHE A 182 -6.45 -9.83 -5.16
N THR A 183 -7.46 -9.93 -4.29
CA THR A 183 -7.25 -10.13 -2.85
C THR A 183 -6.57 -11.45 -2.49
N ARG A 184 -6.64 -12.46 -3.38
CA ARG A 184 -5.94 -13.74 -3.19
C ARG A 184 -4.43 -13.63 -3.38
N VAL A 185 -3.98 -12.67 -4.20
CA VAL A 185 -2.56 -12.48 -4.54
C VAL A 185 -1.95 -11.23 -3.91
N ALA A 186 -2.76 -10.21 -3.65
CA ALA A 186 -2.35 -8.95 -3.03
C ALA A 186 -2.56 -8.92 -1.51
N GLY A 187 -3.16 -9.97 -0.95
CA GLY A 187 -3.51 -10.06 0.45
C GLY A 187 -4.98 -9.71 0.71
N LYS A 188 -5.56 -10.39 1.69
CA LYS A 188 -6.93 -10.14 2.14
C LYS A 188 -6.99 -8.84 2.90
N ILE A 189 -8.03 -8.05 2.64
CA ILE A 189 -8.31 -6.84 3.39
C ILE A 189 -8.68 -7.24 4.83
N PRO A 190 -7.90 -6.83 5.85
CA PRO A 190 -8.23 -7.14 7.23
C PRO A 190 -9.53 -6.42 7.61
N MET A 191 -10.39 -7.10 8.37
CA MET A 191 -11.60 -6.47 8.90
C MET A 191 -11.21 -5.32 9.85
N PRO A 192 -11.57 -4.07 9.55
CA PRO A 192 -11.32 -2.98 10.48
C PRO A 192 -12.02 -3.26 11.83
N PRO A 193 -11.46 -2.81 12.95
CA PRO A 193 -12.11 -2.99 14.25
C PRO A 193 -13.47 -2.27 14.25
N ARG A 194 -14.46 -2.84 14.95
CA ARG A 194 -15.87 -2.37 14.89
C ARG A 194 -16.03 -0.86 15.12
N PHE A 195 -15.27 -0.28 16.06
CA PHE A 195 -15.35 1.15 16.40
C PHE A 195 -15.00 2.07 15.23
N ALA A 196 -14.23 1.60 14.24
CA ALA A 196 -13.84 2.42 13.09
C ALA A 196 -15.04 2.80 12.22
N PHE A 197 -16.13 2.02 12.28
CA PHE A 197 -17.41 2.29 11.60
C PHE A 197 -18.38 3.13 12.45
N GLY A 198 -17.97 3.55 13.64
CA GLY A 198 -18.75 4.37 14.56
C GLY A 198 -18.63 5.87 14.30
N ALA A 199 -19.04 6.69 15.27
CA ALA A 199 -18.96 8.15 15.17
C ALA A 199 -17.55 8.65 15.55
N TRP A 200 -16.98 9.51 14.70
CA TRP A 200 -15.69 10.16 14.90
C TRP A 200 -15.88 11.65 15.14
N TRP A 201 -15.29 12.17 16.20
CA TRP A 201 -15.13 13.61 16.38
C TRP A 201 -13.68 14.01 16.08
N SER A 202 -13.51 15.02 15.22
CA SER A 202 -12.20 15.54 14.84
C SER A 202 -12.31 17.02 14.46
N ARG A 203 -11.34 17.81 14.91
CA ARG A 203 -11.15 19.20 14.49
C ARG A 203 -9.70 19.61 14.74
N TYR A 204 -9.11 20.31 13.77
CA TYR A 204 -7.83 20.97 13.97
C TYR A 204 -7.98 22.18 14.87
N TRP A 205 -7.64 21.99 16.15
CA TRP A 205 -7.72 23.00 17.20
C TRP A 205 -6.88 22.60 18.42
N ALA A 206 -6.30 23.59 19.09
CA ALA A 206 -5.48 23.41 20.28
C ALA A 206 -6.35 23.23 21.55
N TYR A 207 -7.04 22.10 21.63
CA TYR A 207 -7.84 21.78 22.81
C TYR A 207 -6.98 21.35 24.00
N THR A 208 -7.35 21.85 25.17
CA THR A 208 -6.91 21.30 26.46
C THR A 208 -7.61 19.97 26.77
N ASP A 209 -7.05 19.18 27.68
CA ASP A 209 -7.69 17.95 28.15
C ASP A 209 -9.08 18.21 28.79
N GLN A 210 -9.27 19.38 29.41
CA GLN A 210 -10.55 19.81 29.98
C GLN A 210 -11.61 20.08 28.91
N GLU A 211 -11.27 20.82 27.86
CA GLU A 211 -12.19 21.09 26.76
C GLU A 211 -12.60 19.80 26.05
N LEU A 212 -11.66 18.86 25.85
CA LEU A 212 -11.97 17.55 25.27
C LEU A 212 -12.89 16.72 26.17
N ARG A 213 -12.73 16.80 27.50
CA ARG A 213 -13.66 16.15 28.44
C ARG A 213 -15.05 16.74 28.31
N GLN A 214 -15.15 18.08 28.26
CA GLN A 214 -16.43 18.77 28.08
C GLN A 214 -17.12 18.34 26.78
N ILE A 215 -16.39 18.27 25.66
CA ILE A 215 -16.95 17.80 24.38
C ILE A 215 -17.52 16.40 24.53
N VAL A 216 -16.78 15.46 25.12
CA VAL A 216 -17.26 14.08 25.35
C VAL A 216 -18.49 14.07 26.25
N GLU A 217 -18.52 14.88 27.31
CA GLU A 217 -19.67 15.01 28.20
C GLU A 217 -20.89 15.60 27.48
N GLU A 218 -20.71 16.53 26.54
CA GLU A 218 -21.79 17.06 25.71
C GLU A 218 -22.39 15.97 24.80
N PHE A 219 -21.56 15.11 24.19
CA PHE A 219 -22.07 13.94 23.44
C PHE A 219 -22.95 13.05 24.32
N GLU A 220 -22.53 12.77 25.55
CA GLU A 220 -23.31 12.00 26.52
C GLU A 220 -24.60 12.70 26.92
N GLN A 221 -24.53 13.98 27.29
CA GLN A 221 -25.68 14.79 27.71
C GLN A 221 -26.75 14.90 26.62
N HIS A 222 -26.32 14.97 25.35
CA HIS A 222 -27.21 15.07 24.20
C HIS A 222 -27.62 13.72 23.61
N ASN A 223 -27.22 12.60 24.22
CA ASN A 223 -27.47 11.23 23.73
C ASN A 223 -27.00 11.01 22.29
N VAL A 224 -25.86 11.61 21.93
CA VAL A 224 -25.22 11.42 20.63
C VAL A 224 -24.10 10.39 20.79
N PRO A 225 -24.09 9.29 20.03
CA PRO A 225 -23.01 8.30 20.11
C PRO A 225 -21.66 8.90 19.71
N LEU A 226 -20.59 8.48 20.40
CA LEU A 226 -19.21 8.77 20.05
C LEU A 226 -18.36 7.52 20.27
N ASP A 227 -17.57 7.15 19.26
CA ASP A 227 -16.69 5.97 19.32
C ASP A 227 -15.21 6.37 19.31
N VAL A 228 -14.86 7.41 18.53
CA VAL A 228 -13.47 7.84 18.34
C VAL A 228 -13.33 9.34 18.54
N LEU A 229 -12.40 9.72 19.42
CA LEU A 229 -11.97 11.09 19.63
C LEU A 229 -10.58 11.32 19.01
N VAL A 230 -10.50 12.16 17.99
CA VAL A 230 -9.23 12.55 17.36
C VAL A 230 -8.65 13.75 18.10
N ILE A 231 -7.39 13.63 18.51
CA ILE A 231 -6.61 14.71 19.10
C ILE A 231 -5.62 15.19 18.05
N ASP A 232 -5.77 16.42 17.60
CA ASP A 232 -4.94 17.00 16.55
C ASP A 232 -3.55 17.42 17.07
N MET A 233 -2.69 17.98 16.20
CA MET A 233 -1.24 18.14 16.41
C MET A 233 -0.82 18.75 17.75
N ASP A 234 -1.65 19.59 18.36
CA ASP A 234 -1.35 20.30 19.61
C ASP A 234 -1.27 19.36 20.83
N TRP A 235 -1.50 18.05 20.69
CA TRP A 235 -1.07 17.10 21.72
C TRP A 235 0.44 17.17 21.98
N HIS A 236 1.25 17.53 20.97
CA HIS A 236 2.68 17.77 21.09
C HIS A 236 3.05 19.25 21.01
N LEU A 237 4.30 19.58 21.30
CA LEU A 237 4.81 20.96 21.19
C LEU A 237 4.72 21.47 19.75
N THR A 238 3.85 22.46 19.49
CA THR A 238 3.70 23.11 18.17
C THR A 238 4.36 24.49 18.09
N PHE A 239 4.90 25.01 19.21
CA PHE A 239 5.60 26.32 19.28
C PHE A 239 4.79 27.50 18.69
N ASN A 240 3.47 27.51 18.92
CA ASN A 240 2.56 28.48 18.31
C ASN A 240 2.64 28.43 16.77
N LEU A 241 2.54 27.23 16.18
CA LEU A 241 2.52 27.06 14.75
C LEU A 241 1.33 27.83 14.16
N ARG A 242 1.61 28.88 13.41
CA ARG A 242 0.61 29.71 12.72
C ARG A 242 0.99 29.89 11.26
N TRP A 243 0.02 30.10 10.38
CA TRP A 243 0.26 30.20 8.94
C TRP A 243 1.24 31.33 8.55
N TRP A 244 1.37 32.36 9.39
CA TRP A 244 2.34 33.45 9.21
C TRP A 244 3.71 33.19 9.87
N ASN A 245 3.81 32.20 10.76
CA ASN A 245 5.07 31.82 11.38
C ASN A 245 5.87 30.94 10.43
N LYS A 246 6.94 31.51 9.85
CA LYS A 246 7.80 30.87 8.84
C LYS A 246 9.09 30.29 9.43
N ARG A 247 9.20 30.16 10.76
CA ARG A 247 10.36 29.51 11.38
C ARG A 247 10.41 28.05 10.95
N VAL A 248 11.60 27.61 10.56
CA VAL A 248 11.86 26.21 10.18
C VAL A 248 12.76 25.53 11.21
N ASP A 249 12.65 24.21 11.31
CA ASP A 249 13.53 23.35 12.08
C ASP A 249 14.76 22.89 11.26
N GLN A 250 15.57 22.01 11.83
CA GLN A 250 16.79 21.51 11.17
C GLN A 250 16.52 20.66 9.92
N ALA A 251 15.31 20.12 9.77
CA ALA A 251 14.87 19.37 8.60
C ALA A 251 14.24 20.29 7.53
N GLY A 252 14.26 21.62 7.75
CA GLY A 252 13.65 22.60 6.86
C GLY A 252 12.13 22.61 6.90
N GLN A 253 11.51 21.87 7.83
CA GLN A 253 10.05 21.85 8.02
C GLN A 253 9.63 22.99 8.94
N ARG A 254 8.34 23.36 8.92
CA ARG A 254 7.82 24.38 9.84
C ARG A 254 8.01 23.92 11.28
N MET A 255 8.58 24.77 12.11
CA MET A 255 8.85 24.46 13.52
C MET A 255 7.55 24.10 14.25
N GLY A 256 7.50 22.91 14.87
CA GLY A 256 6.31 22.39 15.54
C GLY A 256 5.34 21.62 14.64
N TRP A 257 5.71 21.36 13.37
CA TRP A 257 4.93 20.49 12.48
C TRP A 257 5.05 19.01 12.87
N THR A 258 6.26 18.60 13.25
CA THR A 258 6.54 17.27 13.81
C THR A 258 6.74 17.40 15.30
N GLY A 259 6.21 16.47 16.09
CA GLY A 259 6.55 16.39 17.51
C GLY A 259 6.18 15.07 18.19
N TYR A 260 6.95 14.72 19.23
CA TYR A 260 6.81 13.47 20.00
C TYR A 260 6.70 13.71 21.51
N THR A 261 6.72 14.98 21.94
CA THR A 261 6.67 15.40 23.34
C THR A 261 5.35 16.07 23.65
N TRP A 262 4.63 15.50 24.62
CA TRP A 262 3.35 16.05 25.08
C TRP A 262 3.46 17.51 25.50
N ASP A 263 2.58 18.36 24.98
CA ASP A 263 2.42 19.73 25.48
C ASP A 263 1.72 19.70 26.83
N LYS A 264 2.49 19.91 27.90
CA LYS A 264 2.00 19.89 29.28
C LYS A 264 1.10 21.08 29.64
N ASN A 265 1.05 22.13 28.82
CA ASN A 265 0.10 23.22 29.03
C ASN A 265 -1.32 22.83 28.65
N LEU A 266 -1.46 21.99 27.61
CA LEU A 266 -2.75 21.48 27.14
C LEU A 266 -3.11 20.14 27.79
N PHE A 267 -2.11 19.29 28.03
CA PHE A 267 -2.24 17.97 28.65
C PHE A 267 -1.29 17.82 29.85
N PRO A 268 -1.63 18.39 31.02
CA PRO A 268 -0.77 18.30 32.21
C PRO A 268 -0.47 16.85 32.60
N ASP A 269 -1.50 15.99 32.58
CA ASP A 269 -1.38 14.54 32.78
C ASP A 269 -2.05 13.75 31.64
N PRO A 270 -1.32 13.49 30.54
CA PRO A 270 -1.80 12.72 29.40
C PRO A 270 -2.21 11.30 29.80
N THR A 271 -1.54 10.70 30.79
CA THR A 271 -1.85 9.34 31.23
C THR A 271 -3.22 9.29 31.89
N ALA A 272 -3.50 10.24 32.79
CA ALA A 272 -4.82 10.35 33.41
C ALA A 272 -5.93 10.67 32.40
N PHE A 273 -5.66 11.53 31.42
CA PHE A 273 -6.62 11.85 30.34
C PHE A 273 -6.91 10.64 29.45
N LEU A 274 -5.88 9.97 28.93
CA LEU A 274 -6.04 8.77 28.10
C LEU A 274 -6.73 7.63 28.87
N GLY A 275 -6.42 7.48 30.16
CA GLY A 275 -7.10 6.55 31.05
C GLY A 275 -8.57 6.88 31.26
N TRP A 276 -8.92 8.17 31.31
CA TRP A 276 -10.32 8.60 31.38
C TRP A 276 -11.09 8.30 30.10
N LEU A 277 -10.53 8.59 28.92
CA LEU A 277 -11.13 8.23 27.63
C LEU A 277 -11.39 6.72 27.53
N ALA A 278 -10.43 5.90 28.00
CA ALA A 278 -10.59 4.45 28.01
C ALA A 278 -11.75 4.01 28.93
N ARG A 279 -11.93 4.62 30.11
CA ARG A 279 -13.08 4.34 31.00
C ARG A 279 -14.41 4.77 30.40
N LYS A 280 -14.43 5.79 29.55
CA LYS A 280 -15.59 6.20 28.73
C LYS A 280 -15.86 5.26 27.54
N GLY A 281 -15.02 4.24 27.32
CA GLY A 281 -15.16 3.30 26.21
C GLY A 281 -14.68 3.85 24.85
N LEU A 282 -14.11 5.05 24.83
CA LEU A 282 -13.69 5.73 23.61
C LEU A 282 -12.36 5.21 23.07
N LYS A 283 -12.24 5.17 21.74
CA LYS A 283 -10.96 5.10 21.05
C LYS A 283 -10.44 6.50 20.82
N LYS A 284 -9.12 6.59 20.64
CA LYS A 284 -8.41 7.85 20.49
C LYS A 284 -7.31 7.72 19.46
N THR A 285 -7.06 8.80 18.73
CA THR A 285 -5.95 8.91 17.78
C THR A 285 -5.22 10.22 18.04
N LEU A 286 -3.92 10.23 17.78
CA LEU A 286 -3.07 11.41 17.80
C LEU A 286 -2.66 11.73 16.37
N ASN A 287 -2.82 12.97 15.92
CA ASN A 287 -2.31 13.40 14.63
C ASN A 287 -0.79 13.61 14.72
N LEU A 288 -0.03 12.99 13.83
CA LEU A 288 1.42 13.12 13.78
C LEU A 288 1.87 13.32 12.33
N HIS A 289 2.68 14.35 12.09
CA HIS A 289 3.45 14.51 10.87
C HIS A 289 4.92 14.20 11.18
N PRO A 290 5.51 13.11 10.66
CA PRO A 290 6.86 12.71 11.05
C PRO A 290 7.97 13.39 10.23
N ALA A 291 7.64 14.41 9.43
CA ALA A 291 8.50 14.93 8.35
C ALA A 291 9.88 15.43 8.82
N SER A 292 9.99 15.88 10.07
CA SER A 292 11.23 16.39 10.64
C SER A 292 12.10 15.32 11.31
N GLY A 293 11.62 14.07 11.39
CA GLY A 293 12.22 13.05 12.24
C GLY A 293 12.18 13.44 13.72
N VAL A 294 13.20 13.10 14.51
CA VAL A 294 13.24 13.39 15.95
C VAL A 294 14.18 14.55 16.25
N LEU A 295 13.61 15.66 16.75
CA LEU A 295 14.33 16.92 16.99
C LEU A 295 14.98 16.95 18.39
N PRO A 296 16.05 17.74 18.61
CA PRO A 296 16.78 17.79 19.89
C PRO A 296 16.01 18.27 21.12
N HIS A 297 14.81 18.82 20.95
CA HIS A 297 13.97 19.25 22.07
C HIS A 297 12.99 18.16 22.51
N GLU A 298 12.91 17.05 21.76
CA GLU A 298 12.01 15.95 22.08
C GLU A 298 12.48 15.19 23.32
N ALA A 299 11.55 14.80 24.19
CA ALA A 299 11.81 14.13 25.46
C ALA A 299 12.61 12.82 25.32
N ARG A 300 12.51 12.14 24.16
CA ARG A 300 13.22 10.89 23.85
C ARG A 300 14.31 11.06 22.79
N TYR A 301 14.71 12.29 22.47
CA TYR A 301 15.71 12.57 21.44
C TYR A 301 17.03 11.84 21.68
N GLU A 302 17.60 11.90 22.89
CA GLU A 302 18.93 11.32 23.11
C GLU A 302 18.97 9.81 22.88
N GLU A 303 17.88 9.12 23.21
CA GLU A 303 17.76 7.68 23.00
C GLU A 303 17.67 7.36 21.51
N MET A 304 16.81 8.09 20.78
CA MET A 304 16.70 7.93 19.33
C MET A 304 18.02 8.27 18.61
N ALA A 305 18.70 9.34 19.02
CA ALA A 305 19.99 9.73 18.46
C ALA A 305 21.03 8.63 18.67
N ARG A 306 21.15 8.08 19.89
CA ARG A 306 22.06 6.96 20.16
C ARG A 306 21.70 5.72 19.34
N ALA A 307 20.42 5.37 19.24
CA ALA A 307 19.94 4.25 18.42
C ALA A 307 20.32 4.39 16.94
N MET A 308 20.36 5.64 16.45
CA MET A 308 20.76 5.99 15.09
C MET A 308 22.24 6.33 14.94
N ASN A 309 23.08 6.03 15.93
CA ASN A 309 24.52 6.32 15.95
C ASN A 309 24.88 7.81 15.76
N ILE A 310 24.00 8.70 16.23
CA ILE A 310 24.22 10.15 16.28
C ILE A 310 24.59 10.52 17.72
N ASP A 311 25.69 11.27 17.90
CA ASP A 311 26.08 11.79 19.20
C ASP A 311 25.06 12.85 19.67
N PRO A 312 24.29 12.60 20.77
CA PRO A 312 23.29 13.54 21.25
C PRO A 312 23.85 14.93 21.59
N ALA A 313 25.13 15.03 21.97
CA ALA A 313 25.78 16.29 22.32
C ALA A 313 25.86 17.27 21.13
N THR A 314 25.85 16.76 19.90
CA THR A 314 25.84 17.58 18.68
C THR A 314 24.52 18.33 18.47
N ARG A 315 23.43 17.87 19.12
CA ARG A 315 22.06 18.36 18.91
C ARG A 315 21.64 18.34 17.44
N GLN A 316 22.14 17.38 16.66
CA GLN A 316 21.68 17.13 15.29
C GLN A 316 20.37 16.34 15.31
N HIS A 317 19.34 16.80 14.62
CA HIS A 317 18.10 16.02 14.49
C HIS A 317 18.37 14.64 13.88
N VAL A 318 17.56 13.65 14.29
CA VAL A 318 17.53 12.34 13.65
C VAL A 318 16.58 12.44 12.46
N PRO A 319 17.03 12.37 11.19
CA PRO A 319 16.15 12.48 10.04
C PRO A 319 15.12 11.35 10.01
N PHE A 320 13.90 11.65 9.55
CA PHE A 320 12.90 10.60 9.36
C PHE A 320 13.32 9.65 8.23
N ASP A 321 13.44 8.37 8.55
CA ASP A 321 13.73 7.33 7.58
C ASP A 321 13.01 6.02 7.96
N ILE A 322 11.72 5.93 7.65
CA ILE A 322 10.94 4.71 7.93
C ILE A 322 11.41 3.49 7.12
N ALA A 323 12.25 3.68 6.10
CA ALA A 323 12.86 2.60 5.33
C ALA A 323 14.19 2.10 5.95
N ASN A 324 14.65 2.71 7.05
CA ASN A 324 15.74 2.22 7.88
C ASN A 324 15.18 1.36 9.03
N LYS A 325 15.57 0.08 9.12
CA LYS A 325 15.10 -0.83 10.17
C LYS A 325 15.38 -0.32 11.58
N ALA A 326 16.58 0.20 11.83
CA ALA A 326 16.94 0.72 13.14
C ALA A 326 16.09 1.93 13.52
N PHE A 327 15.76 2.80 12.55
CA PHE A 327 14.83 3.92 12.79
C PHE A 327 13.42 3.42 13.10
N ALA A 328 12.94 2.39 12.40
CA ALA A 328 11.58 1.89 12.59
C ALA A 328 11.40 1.05 13.87
N GLU A 329 12.48 0.47 14.42
CA GLU A 329 12.47 -0.29 15.67
C GLU A 329 12.48 0.56 16.94
N ASN A 330 13.05 1.77 16.86
CA ASN A 330 13.25 2.67 17.99
C ASN A 330 12.26 3.84 17.94
#